data_AF-A0A528AU88-F1
#
_entry.id   AF-A0A528AU88-F1
#
_cell.length_a   1.000
_cell.length_b   1.000
_cell.length_c   1.000
_cell.angle_alpha   90.00
_cell.angle_beta   90.00
_cell.angle_gamma   90.00
#
_symmetry.space_group_name_H-M   'P 1'
#
loop_
_entity.id
_entity.type
_entity.pdbx_description
1 polymer ?
#
loop_
_entity_poly.entity_id
_entity_poly.type
_entity_poly.pdbx_seq_one_letter_code
_entity_poly.pdbx_strand_id
1 'polypeptide(L)'
;SRFKDDIRVWELGNEMENYAILMPCEMRDSGEQYNCSWGPAGGTETTHYFSPRWSKVSAVLRGLSDATIAVDPTIRKAMGTAGWGHRGAFTRMLQDGIRWDISVWHLYGGDPEDVFKFLATLGRPIWLTEFNHPGGSQKGESQQADGLVETMTLLRRYQALYGVEAAHIYELLDEPYWAPSYEAFMGLVRLKKRGDGLWAPSGRKPAYDAVKKTIANGNAGSSSPTVSMKSSPPAAQMSAPPVADAGAFHPCSLDAFDKSVFNHANQIAYAYCLILRRMPSPAEQWRAVVAMKKDPSIFPTLTKMLLSVEFRTDNQPVGLGNAQFVTLLYRTLLGREPDGQGLSDYVSKLDRGEASGEQLVAEFIHSHEFRSRHPVLFPNEPQ
;
A
#
# COMPACT_ATOMS: atom_id res chain seq x y z
N SER A 1 -26.89 -15.05 -8.77
CA SER A 1 -28.10 -15.30 -9.61
C SER A 1 -28.34 -14.19 -10.63
N ARG A 2 -28.35 -12.90 -10.24
CA ARG A 2 -28.64 -11.77 -11.15
C ARG A 2 -27.72 -11.66 -12.38
N PHE A 3 -26.42 -11.90 -12.21
CA PHE A 3 -25.40 -11.76 -13.26
C PHE A 3 -24.80 -13.09 -13.72
N LYS A 4 -25.47 -14.21 -13.41
CA LYS A 4 -24.90 -15.55 -13.60
C LYS A 4 -24.57 -15.85 -15.07
N ASP A 5 -25.34 -15.27 -15.99
CA ASP A 5 -25.19 -15.50 -17.42
C ASP A 5 -24.23 -14.49 -18.07
N ASP A 6 -24.04 -13.32 -17.45
CA ASP A 6 -23.20 -12.22 -17.97
C ASP A 6 -21.77 -12.26 -17.44
N ILE A 7 -21.57 -12.67 -16.17
CA ILE A 7 -20.28 -12.63 -15.47
C ILE A 7 -19.84 -14.05 -15.12
N ARG A 8 -18.86 -14.54 -15.88
CA ARG A 8 -18.32 -15.91 -15.74
C ARG A 8 -17.01 -16.00 -14.98
N VAL A 9 -16.41 -14.87 -14.62
CA VAL A 9 -15.20 -14.81 -13.79
C VAL A 9 -15.43 -13.85 -12.64
N TRP A 10 -15.13 -14.30 -11.43
CA TRP A 10 -15.21 -13.49 -10.22
C TRP A 10 -13.87 -13.52 -9.51
N GLU A 11 -13.32 -12.35 -9.24
CA GLU A 11 -12.23 -12.22 -8.30
C GLU A 11 -12.78 -12.31 -6.87
N LEU A 12 -12.32 -13.33 -6.14
CA LEU A 12 -12.84 -13.70 -4.83
C LEU A 12 -11.86 -13.23 -3.76
N GLY A 13 -12.09 -11.99 -3.30
CA GLY A 13 -11.25 -11.30 -2.33
C GLY A 13 -10.12 -10.54 -3.03
N ASN A 14 -9.99 -9.25 -2.70
CA ASN A 14 -8.89 -8.40 -3.16
C ASN A 14 -7.85 -8.29 -2.04
N GLU A 15 -6.60 -8.70 -2.29
CA GLU A 15 -5.45 -8.51 -1.39
C GLU A 15 -5.68 -8.97 0.07
N MET A 16 -6.49 -10.01 0.28
CA MET A 16 -6.93 -10.42 1.61
C MET A 16 -5.76 -10.88 2.51
N GLU A 17 -4.68 -11.37 1.92
CA GLU A 17 -3.48 -11.81 2.59
C GLU A 17 -2.73 -10.68 3.31
N ASN A 18 -2.90 -9.41 2.89
CA ASN A 18 -2.32 -8.26 3.58
C ASN A 18 -2.76 -8.21 5.05
N TYR A 19 -3.99 -8.64 5.35
CA TYR A 19 -4.47 -8.74 6.73
C TYR A 19 -3.66 -9.74 7.57
N ALA A 20 -3.16 -10.79 6.93
CA ALA A 20 -2.43 -11.87 7.59
C ALA A 20 -0.92 -11.68 7.63
N ILE A 21 -0.37 -10.61 7.04
CA ILE A 21 1.07 -10.35 7.11
C ILE A 21 1.55 -10.30 8.57
N LEU A 22 2.68 -10.94 8.79
CA LEU A 22 3.37 -10.99 10.08
C LEU A 22 3.91 -9.59 10.40
N MET A 23 3.51 -9.08 11.54
CA MET A 23 3.89 -7.76 12.03
C MET A 23 5.03 -7.89 13.05
N PRO A 24 5.76 -6.79 13.31
CA PRO A 24 6.84 -6.76 14.29
C PRO A 24 6.42 -7.30 15.66
N CYS A 25 7.32 -8.02 16.33
CA CYS A 25 7.12 -8.67 17.63
C CYS A 25 6.14 -9.85 17.66
N GLU A 26 5.50 -10.21 16.54
CA GLU A 26 4.56 -11.34 16.51
C GLU A 26 5.30 -12.68 16.48
N MET A 27 4.69 -13.69 17.11
CA MET A 27 5.26 -15.03 17.17
C MET A 27 4.99 -15.77 15.85
N ARG A 28 6.04 -16.35 15.27
CA ARG A 28 5.94 -17.30 14.15
C ARG A 28 5.44 -18.65 14.65
N ASP A 29 5.00 -19.50 13.72
CA ASP A 29 4.58 -20.87 14.01
C ASP A 29 5.71 -21.73 14.62
N SER A 30 6.98 -21.37 14.37
CA SER A 30 8.15 -21.99 14.98
C SER A 30 8.32 -21.68 16.48
N GLY A 31 7.54 -20.74 17.03
CA GLY A 31 7.74 -20.19 18.36
C GLY A 31 8.84 -19.12 18.43
N GLU A 32 9.47 -18.78 17.30
CA GLU A 32 10.40 -17.66 17.22
C GLU A 32 9.64 -16.33 17.12
N GLN A 33 10.07 -15.33 17.88
CA GLN A 33 9.52 -13.99 17.78
C GLN A 33 10.07 -13.28 16.55
N TYR A 34 9.17 -12.73 15.72
CA TYR A 34 9.55 -11.84 14.63
C TYR A 34 10.17 -10.56 15.18
N ASN A 35 11.31 -10.16 14.61
CA ASN A 35 12.08 -9.06 15.15
C ASN A 35 11.23 -7.78 15.27
N CYS A 36 11.16 -7.23 16.48
CA CYS A 36 10.45 -5.99 16.76
C CYS A 36 11.01 -4.80 15.99
N SER A 37 12.28 -4.81 15.61
CA SER A 37 12.91 -3.73 14.86
C SER A 37 12.78 -3.88 13.34
N TRP A 38 11.98 -4.82 12.85
CA TRP A 38 11.67 -4.93 11.41
C TRP A 38 10.35 -4.23 11.08
N GLY A 39 10.10 -3.99 9.79
CA GLY A 39 8.79 -3.65 9.28
C GLY A 39 7.91 -4.90 9.10
N PRO A 40 6.72 -4.79 8.48
CA PRO A 40 5.92 -5.96 8.10
C PRO A 40 6.73 -6.96 7.25
N ALA A 41 6.48 -8.25 7.44
CA ALA A 41 7.17 -9.27 6.66
C ALA A 41 6.82 -9.19 5.16
N GLY A 42 7.78 -9.53 4.29
CA GLY A 42 7.67 -9.32 2.84
C GLY A 42 6.77 -10.29 2.07
N GLY A 43 5.99 -11.14 2.73
CA GLY A 43 4.99 -12.02 2.08
C GLY A 43 5.53 -13.16 1.21
N THR A 44 6.85 -13.27 1.01
CA THR A 44 7.50 -14.24 0.09
C THR A 44 7.52 -15.70 0.55
N GLU A 45 7.28 -15.93 1.83
CA GLU A 45 7.34 -17.24 2.47
C GLU A 45 6.06 -17.47 3.26
N THR A 46 5.71 -18.72 3.50
CA THR A 46 4.56 -19.06 4.35
C THR A 46 4.75 -18.54 5.78
N THR A 47 5.99 -18.46 6.26
CA THR A 47 6.34 -17.95 7.59
C THR A 47 6.16 -16.43 7.72
N HIS A 48 5.93 -15.69 6.63
CA HIS A 48 5.69 -14.25 6.61
C HIS A 48 4.23 -13.88 6.91
N TYR A 49 3.39 -14.86 7.23
CA TYR A 49 2.00 -14.64 7.61
C TYR A 49 1.77 -15.11 9.05
N PHE A 50 1.10 -14.29 9.83
CA PHE A 50 0.68 -14.61 11.18
C PHE A 50 -0.51 -15.57 11.14
N SER A 51 -0.29 -16.83 11.54
CA SER A 51 -1.26 -17.92 11.36
C SER A 51 -2.65 -17.66 11.95
N PRO A 52 -2.82 -17.06 13.14
CA PRO A 52 -4.15 -16.74 13.66
C PRO A 52 -4.97 -15.79 12.75
N ARG A 53 -4.31 -14.86 12.04
CA ARG A 53 -4.98 -14.02 11.03
C ARG A 53 -5.13 -14.76 9.71
N TRP A 54 -4.15 -15.55 9.31
CA TRP A 54 -4.24 -16.39 8.11
C TRP A 54 -5.42 -17.35 8.16
N SER A 55 -5.69 -18.01 9.29
CA SER A 55 -6.85 -18.91 9.42
C SER A 55 -8.18 -18.21 9.13
N LYS A 56 -8.29 -16.91 9.43
CA LYS A 56 -9.48 -16.11 9.08
C LYS A 56 -9.53 -15.81 7.59
N VAL A 57 -8.41 -15.41 6.99
CA VAL A 57 -8.30 -15.20 5.53
C VAL A 57 -8.66 -16.48 4.78
N SER A 58 -8.07 -17.60 5.18
CA SER A 58 -8.30 -18.93 4.63
C SER A 58 -9.77 -19.34 4.70
N ALA A 59 -10.41 -19.15 5.86
CA ALA A 59 -11.84 -19.43 6.02
C ALA A 59 -12.73 -18.60 5.07
N VAL A 60 -12.41 -17.30 4.91
CA VAL A 60 -13.16 -16.42 3.99
C VAL A 60 -12.97 -16.84 2.54
N LEU A 61 -11.72 -17.03 2.09
CA LEU A 61 -11.42 -17.42 0.72
C LEU A 61 -12.01 -18.80 0.38
N ARG A 62 -11.89 -19.77 1.29
CA ARG A 62 -12.52 -21.09 1.13
C ARG A 62 -14.04 -20.98 1.04
N GLY A 63 -14.66 -20.22 1.94
CA GLY A 63 -16.11 -20.01 1.93
C GLY A 63 -16.61 -19.36 0.62
N LEU A 64 -15.90 -18.35 0.12
CA LEU A 64 -16.21 -17.71 -1.18
C LEU A 64 -16.08 -18.71 -2.34
N SER A 65 -15.03 -19.53 -2.34
CA SER A 65 -14.82 -20.57 -3.35
C SER A 65 -15.93 -21.63 -3.33
N ASP A 66 -16.20 -22.18 -2.15
CA ASP A 66 -17.19 -23.23 -1.96
C ASP A 66 -18.59 -22.75 -2.32
N ALA A 67 -18.95 -21.52 -1.91
CA ALA A 67 -20.22 -20.91 -2.27
C ALA A 67 -20.35 -20.69 -3.79
N THR A 68 -19.28 -20.26 -4.46
CA THR A 68 -19.29 -20.08 -5.92
C THR A 68 -19.53 -21.42 -6.63
N ILE A 69 -18.86 -22.48 -6.19
CA ILE A 69 -19.01 -23.83 -6.75
C ILE A 69 -20.41 -24.39 -6.50
N ALA A 70 -20.96 -24.17 -5.31
CA ALA A 70 -22.32 -24.62 -4.96
C ALA A 70 -23.40 -23.93 -5.80
N VAL A 71 -23.17 -22.67 -6.20
CA VAL A 71 -24.11 -21.90 -7.03
C VAL A 71 -24.00 -22.26 -8.51
N ASP A 72 -22.78 -22.27 -9.06
CA ASP A 72 -22.51 -22.64 -10.44
C ASP A 72 -21.03 -23.07 -10.57
N PRO A 73 -20.72 -24.37 -10.74
CA PRO A 73 -19.35 -24.85 -10.83
C PRO A 73 -18.63 -24.42 -12.11
N THR A 74 -19.34 -23.86 -13.10
CA THR A 74 -18.74 -23.34 -14.34
C THR A 74 -18.16 -21.93 -14.19
N ILE A 75 -18.47 -21.23 -13.09
CA ILE A 75 -17.90 -19.91 -12.81
C ILE A 75 -16.42 -20.06 -12.46
N ARG A 76 -15.57 -19.29 -13.16
CA ARG A 76 -14.14 -19.21 -12.86
C ARG A 76 -13.89 -18.29 -11.67
N LYS A 77 -13.05 -18.75 -10.75
CA LYS A 77 -12.67 -18.10 -9.50
C LYS A 77 -11.26 -17.55 -9.67
N ALA A 78 -11.14 -16.24 -9.73
CA ALA A 78 -9.85 -15.57 -9.69
C ALA A 78 -9.50 -15.28 -8.23
N MET A 79 -8.29 -15.65 -7.81
CA MET A 79 -7.78 -15.39 -6.46
C MET A 79 -6.29 -15.14 -6.53
N GLY A 80 -5.80 -14.25 -5.69
CA GLY A 80 -4.38 -13.94 -5.66
C GLY A 80 -4.04 -12.97 -4.56
N THR A 81 -3.12 -12.06 -4.87
CA THR A 81 -2.42 -11.25 -3.87
C THR A 81 -2.18 -9.84 -4.40
N ALA A 82 -1.89 -8.92 -3.48
CA ALA A 82 -1.46 -7.54 -3.71
C ALA A 82 -0.18 -7.37 -4.55
N GLY A 83 0.40 -8.47 -5.00
CA GLY A 83 1.64 -8.47 -5.76
C GLY A 83 2.86 -8.38 -4.85
N TRP A 84 3.92 -7.74 -5.36
CA TRP A 84 5.14 -7.33 -4.62
C TRP A 84 5.62 -8.27 -3.51
N GLY A 85 5.94 -9.52 -3.88
CA GLY A 85 6.54 -10.48 -2.96
C GLY A 85 5.56 -11.38 -2.23
N HIS A 86 4.24 -11.22 -2.36
CA HIS A 86 3.24 -12.00 -1.61
C HIS A 86 3.04 -13.46 -2.07
N ARG A 87 4.02 -14.05 -2.77
CA ARG A 87 3.95 -15.43 -3.29
C ARG A 87 3.69 -16.51 -2.23
N GLY A 88 4.08 -16.27 -0.97
CA GLY A 88 3.86 -17.22 0.12
C GLY A 88 2.38 -17.48 0.42
N ALA A 89 1.50 -16.53 0.10
CA ALA A 89 0.05 -16.71 0.24
C ALA A 89 -0.48 -17.80 -0.70
N PHE A 90 0.02 -17.91 -1.93
CA PHE A 90 -0.37 -19.00 -2.84
C PHE A 90 -0.02 -20.38 -2.26
N THR A 91 1.15 -20.51 -1.67
CA THR A 91 1.57 -21.74 -1.00
C THR A 91 0.64 -22.08 0.17
N ARG A 92 0.28 -21.10 1.00
CA ARG A 92 -0.68 -21.33 2.08
C ARG A 92 -2.09 -21.66 1.57
N MET A 93 -2.56 -21.03 0.49
CA MET A 93 -3.84 -21.37 -0.14
C MET A 93 -3.87 -22.81 -0.64
N LEU A 94 -2.77 -23.30 -1.24
CA LEU A 94 -2.62 -24.70 -1.64
C LEU A 94 -2.65 -25.64 -0.42
N GLN A 95 -1.88 -25.32 0.64
CA GLN A 95 -1.83 -26.11 1.87
C GLN A 95 -3.20 -26.23 2.54
N ASP A 96 -3.98 -25.14 2.50
CA ASP A 96 -5.33 -25.09 3.07
C ASP A 96 -6.41 -25.66 2.11
N GLY A 97 -6.03 -26.20 0.95
CA GLY A 97 -6.97 -26.80 0.00
C GLY A 97 -7.98 -25.83 -0.60
N ILE A 98 -7.65 -24.53 -0.66
CA ILE A 98 -8.51 -23.52 -1.27
C ILE A 98 -8.53 -23.75 -2.79
N ARG A 99 -9.71 -23.70 -3.39
CA ARG A 99 -9.89 -23.94 -4.83
C ARG A 99 -10.06 -22.62 -5.56
N TRP A 100 -9.20 -22.33 -6.52
CA TRP A 100 -9.36 -21.24 -7.48
C TRP A 100 -9.09 -21.75 -8.88
N ASP A 101 -9.31 -20.94 -9.92
CA ASP A 101 -9.06 -21.31 -11.32
C ASP A 101 -8.05 -20.37 -12.00
N ILE A 102 -7.91 -19.14 -11.50
CA ILE A 102 -7.05 -18.10 -12.09
C ILE A 102 -6.21 -17.47 -10.98
N SER A 103 -4.89 -17.44 -11.16
CA SER A 103 -3.97 -16.82 -10.22
C SER A 103 -3.87 -15.32 -10.52
N VAL A 104 -4.19 -14.49 -9.53
CA VAL A 104 -4.21 -13.03 -9.65
C VAL A 104 -2.93 -12.39 -9.13
N TRP A 105 -2.40 -11.40 -9.85
CA TRP A 105 -1.23 -10.64 -9.43
C TRP A 105 -1.37 -9.15 -9.72
N HIS A 106 -1.00 -8.29 -8.76
CA HIS A 106 -0.95 -6.84 -8.98
C HIS A 106 0.48 -6.38 -9.32
N LEU A 107 0.61 -5.45 -10.27
CA LEU A 107 1.91 -5.00 -10.77
C LEU A 107 2.04 -3.48 -10.83
N TYR A 108 2.87 -2.93 -9.94
CA TYR A 108 3.13 -1.49 -9.87
C TYR A 108 4.59 -1.13 -10.21
N GLY A 109 5.28 -1.97 -10.97
CA GLY A 109 6.64 -1.74 -11.46
C GLY A 109 7.56 -2.95 -11.37
N GLY A 110 8.74 -2.82 -11.98
CA GLY A 110 9.72 -3.89 -12.10
C GLY A 110 9.34 -4.96 -13.12
N ASP A 111 10.24 -5.92 -13.31
CA ASP A 111 10.01 -7.07 -14.18
C ASP A 111 9.33 -8.21 -13.37
N PRO A 112 8.12 -8.65 -13.74
CA PRO A 112 7.41 -9.72 -13.02
C PRO A 112 7.87 -11.13 -13.39
N GLU A 113 8.89 -11.33 -14.25
CA GLU A 113 9.25 -12.64 -14.80
C GLU A 113 9.40 -13.73 -13.74
N ASP A 114 10.11 -13.45 -12.65
CA ASP A 114 10.36 -14.44 -11.59
C ASP A 114 9.07 -14.86 -10.86
N VAL A 115 8.12 -13.93 -10.74
CA VAL A 115 6.80 -14.24 -10.17
C VAL A 115 5.97 -15.02 -11.19
N PHE A 116 6.00 -14.67 -12.47
CA PHE A 116 5.28 -15.41 -13.49
C PHE A 116 5.80 -16.84 -13.67
N LYS A 117 7.11 -17.06 -13.55
CA LYS A 117 7.70 -18.40 -13.46
C LYS A 117 7.09 -19.18 -12.30
N PHE A 118 7.01 -18.59 -11.11
CA PHE A 118 6.38 -19.21 -9.94
C PHE A 118 4.89 -19.50 -10.17
N LEU A 119 4.11 -18.52 -10.62
CA LEU A 119 2.67 -18.68 -10.82
C LEU A 119 2.34 -19.72 -11.90
N ALA A 120 3.16 -19.80 -12.96
CA ALA A 120 3.02 -20.83 -13.98
C ALA A 120 3.18 -22.25 -13.42
N THR A 121 4.00 -22.45 -12.36
CA THR A 121 4.11 -23.75 -11.69
C THR A 121 2.82 -24.20 -11.01
N LEU A 122 1.90 -23.28 -10.72
CA LEU A 122 0.59 -23.59 -10.14
C LEU A 122 -0.36 -24.22 -11.16
N GLY A 123 0.00 -24.23 -12.46
CA GLY A 123 -0.79 -24.85 -13.53
C GLY A 123 -2.09 -24.13 -13.84
N ARG A 124 -2.14 -22.81 -13.58
CA ARG A 124 -3.35 -21.98 -13.72
C ARG A 124 -3.03 -20.73 -14.54
N PRO A 125 -3.99 -20.21 -15.31
CA PRO A 125 -3.83 -18.92 -15.98
C PRO A 125 -3.54 -17.78 -15.01
N ILE A 126 -2.81 -16.79 -15.50
CA ILE A 126 -2.42 -15.60 -14.74
C ILE A 126 -3.23 -14.40 -15.23
N TRP A 127 -3.89 -13.70 -14.31
CA TRP A 127 -4.53 -12.43 -14.57
C TRP A 127 -3.85 -11.33 -13.75
N LEU A 128 -3.60 -10.20 -14.40
CA LEU A 128 -3.33 -8.97 -13.69
C LEU A 128 -4.65 -8.22 -13.56
N THR A 129 -5.17 -8.14 -12.35
CA THR A 129 -6.40 -7.39 -12.05
C THR A 129 -6.09 -5.94 -11.72
N GLU A 130 -4.83 -5.64 -11.41
CA GLU A 130 -4.31 -4.29 -11.23
C GLU A 130 -2.89 -4.17 -11.80
N PHE A 131 -2.67 -3.18 -12.67
CA PHE A 131 -1.33 -2.69 -12.96
C PHE A 131 -1.30 -1.21 -13.30
N ASN A 132 -0.20 -0.52 -12.98
CA ASN A 132 0.07 0.85 -13.43
C ASN A 132 1.57 1.17 -13.37
N HIS A 133 1.95 2.34 -13.86
CA HIS A 133 3.24 2.94 -13.56
C HIS A 133 3.33 3.26 -12.05
N PRO A 134 4.46 2.95 -11.38
CA PRO A 134 4.63 3.24 -9.97
C PRO A 134 4.39 4.71 -9.64
N GLY A 135 3.47 4.97 -8.70
CA GLY A 135 3.07 6.33 -8.30
C GLY A 135 2.16 7.06 -9.31
N GLY A 136 1.64 6.36 -10.33
CA GLY A 136 0.75 6.94 -11.33
C GLY A 136 1.40 8.12 -12.05
N SER A 137 0.74 9.27 -12.07
CA SER A 137 1.28 10.50 -12.67
C SER A 137 1.97 11.45 -11.68
N GLN A 138 2.32 11.02 -10.46
CA GLN A 138 2.96 11.91 -9.46
C GLN A 138 4.28 12.53 -9.95
N LYS A 139 5.05 11.81 -10.78
CA LYS A 139 6.31 12.28 -11.38
C LYS A 139 6.14 12.89 -12.78
N GLY A 140 4.91 12.94 -13.28
CA GLY A 140 4.55 13.47 -14.58
C GLY A 140 3.69 12.52 -15.39
N GLU A 141 2.69 13.05 -16.08
CA GLU A 141 1.74 12.23 -16.85
C GLU A 141 2.36 11.57 -18.09
N SER A 142 3.39 12.17 -18.68
CA SER A 142 4.15 11.53 -19.76
C SER A 142 4.91 10.30 -19.27
N GLN A 143 5.50 10.37 -18.07
CA GLN A 143 6.20 9.22 -17.47
C GLN A 143 5.22 8.07 -17.17
N GLN A 144 4.02 8.40 -16.68
CA GLN A 144 2.95 7.41 -16.53
C GLN A 144 2.62 6.74 -17.86
N ALA A 145 2.47 7.52 -18.93
CA ALA A 145 2.16 7.00 -20.26
C ALA A 145 3.24 6.05 -20.78
N ASP A 146 4.52 6.47 -20.72
CA ASP A 146 5.64 5.69 -21.20
C ASP A 146 5.80 4.37 -20.41
N GLY A 147 5.71 4.45 -19.07
CA GLY A 147 5.82 3.29 -18.20
C GLY A 147 4.67 2.29 -18.34
N LEU A 148 3.44 2.76 -18.61
CA LEU A 148 2.32 1.89 -18.95
C LEU A 148 2.56 1.16 -20.29
N VAL A 149 3.06 1.86 -21.31
CA VAL A 149 3.37 1.23 -22.61
C VAL A 149 4.48 0.19 -22.47
N GLU A 150 5.52 0.47 -21.68
CA GLU A 150 6.59 -0.47 -21.36
C GLU A 150 6.04 -1.72 -20.67
N THR A 151 5.25 -1.54 -19.61
CA THR A 151 4.62 -2.64 -18.87
C THR A 151 3.73 -3.48 -19.77
N MET A 152 2.87 -2.85 -20.59
CA MET A 152 2.00 -3.56 -21.53
C MET A 152 2.80 -4.36 -22.57
N THR A 153 3.93 -3.82 -23.05
CA THR A 153 4.81 -4.53 -23.98
C THR A 153 5.43 -5.76 -23.32
N LEU A 154 5.85 -5.64 -22.06
CA LEU A 154 6.37 -6.74 -21.27
C LEU A 154 5.33 -7.84 -21.04
N LEU A 155 4.10 -7.47 -20.66
CA LEU A 155 3.00 -8.40 -20.46
C LEU A 155 2.65 -9.18 -21.75
N ARG A 156 2.74 -8.52 -22.92
CA ARG A 156 2.57 -9.20 -24.22
C ARG A 156 3.65 -10.24 -24.50
N ARG A 157 4.91 -9.96 -24.13
CA ARG A 157 5.99 -10.95 -24.23
C ARG A 157 5.73 -12.16 -23.34
N TYR A 158 5.20 -11.94 -22.14
CA TYR A 158 4.95 -12.98 -21.15
C TYR A 158 3.65 -13.77 -21.34
N GLN A 159 2.75 -13.28 -22.18
CA GLN A 159 1.47 -13.93 -22.51
C GLN A 159 1.64 -15.42 -22.84
N ALA A 160 2.43 -15.76 -23.87
CA ALA A 160 2.61 -17.15 -24.29
C ALA A 160 3.58 -17.95 -23.39
N LEU A 161 4.52 -17.26 -22.73
CA LEU A 161 5.56 -17.91 -21.92
C LEU A 161 5.02 -18.43 -20.58
N TYR A 162 4.10 -17.69 -19.96
CA TYR A 162 3.62 -17.99 -18.60
C TYR A 162 2.10 -18.13 -18.49
N GLY A 163 1.36 -17.97 -19.60
CA GLY A 163 -0.11 -18.08 -19.59
C GLY A 163 -0.80 -16.86 -18.99
N VAL A 164 -0.29 -15.65 -19.30
CA VAL A 164 -0.98 -14.41 -18.93
C VAL A 164 -2.17 -14.18 -19.86
N GLU A 165 -3.39 -14.31 -19.34
CA GLU A 165 -4.62 -14.24 -20.14
C GLU A 165 -5.27 -12.84 -20.15
N ALA A 166 -5.12 -12.07 -19.07
CA ALA A 166 -5.73 -10.77 -18.92
C ALA A 166 -4.86 -9.81 -18.10
N ALA A 167 -4.98 -8.52 -18.38
CA ALA A 167 -4.33 -7.45 -17.62
C ALA A 167 -5.23 -6.21 -17.58
N HIS A 168 -5.48 -5.66 -16.39
CA HIS A 168 -6.38 -4.54 -16.16
C HIS A 168 -5.63 -3.38 -15.51
N ILE A 169 -5.77 -2.19 -16.09
CA ILE A 169 -5.10 -0.99 -15.58
C ILE A 169 -5.85 -0.51 -14.34
N TYR A 170 -5.10 -0.31 -13.24
CA TYR A 170 -5.57 0.36 -12.04
C TYR A 170 -5.07 1.80 -12.08
N GLU A 171 -5.83 2.79 -12.54
CA GLU A 171 -7.28 2.75 -12.77
C GLU A 171 -7.71 3.74 -13.85
N LEU A 172 -9.01 3.79 -14.17
CA LEU A 172 -9.51 4.63 -15.25
C LEU A 172 -9.58 6.11 -14.87
N LEU A 173 -10.07 6.43 -13.68
CA LEU A 173 -10.33 7.80 -13.22
C LEU A 173 -9.35 8.15 -12.10
N ASP A 174 -8.84 9.38 -12.08
CA ASP A 174 -8.11 9.86 -10.92
C ASP A 174 -9.04 9.94 -9.71
N GLU A 175 -8.50 9.71 -8.53
CA GLU A 175 -9.21 9.89 -7.27
C GLU A 175 -8.63 11.07 -6.46
N PRO A 176 -8.73 12.32 -6.95
CA PRO A 176 -8.05 13.49 -6.37
C PRO A 176 -8.41 13.79 -4.91
N TYR A 177 -9.49 13.19 -4.38
CA TYR A 177 -9.84 13.25 -2.96
C TYR A 177 -8.91 12.46 -2.04
N TRP A 178 -8.05 11.57 -2.59
CA TRP A 178 -6.99 10.89 -1.85
C TRP A 178 -5.67 11.68 -1.80
N ALA A 179 -5.58 12.84 -2.46
CA ALA A 179 -4.34 13.61 -2.52
C ALA A 179 -3.85 13.99 -1.11
N PRO A 180 -2.53 13.93 -0.83
CA PRO A 180 -1.43 13.75 -1.78
C PRO A 180 -1.01 12.29 -1.98
N SER A 181 -1.80 11.31 -1.55
CA SER A 181 -1.50 9.89 -1.79
C SER A 181 -1.41 9.57 -3.27
N TYR A 182 -0.63 8.56 -3.64
CA TYR A 182 -0.38 8.25 -5.05
C TYR A 182 -1.64 7.78 -5.79
N GLU A 183 -2.59 7.19 -5.07
CA GLU A 183 -3.95 6.82 -5.52
C GLU A 183 -4.62 7.96 -6.27
N ALA A 184 -4.43 9.19 -5.80
CA ALA A 184 -5.04 10.36 -6.39
C ALA A 184 -4.62 10.62 -7.85
N PHE A 185 -3.54 9.98 -8.29
CA PHE A 185 -2.88 10.24 -9.56
C PHE A 185 -2.77 8.99 -10.45
N MET A 186 -3.43 7.88 -10.10
CA MET A 186 -3.37 6.60 -10.83
C MET A 186 -4.21 6.60 -12.11
N GLY A 187 -5.23 7.44 -12.19
CA GLY A 187 -6.18 7.46 -13.29
C GLY A 187 -5.57 7.77 -14.64
N LEU A 188 -6.21 7.29 -15.71
CA LEU A 188 -5.95 7.73 -17.09
C LEU A 188 -6.76 8.99 -17.46
N VAL A 189 -7.77 9.33 -16.66
CA VAL A 189 -8.66 10.48 -16.84
C VAL A 189 -8.70 11.29 -15.56
N ARG A 190 -8.41 12.59 -15.67
CA ARG A 190 -8.47 13.52 -14.55
C ARG A 190 -9.91 13.71 -14.07
N LEU A 191 -10.08 13.87 -12.77
CA LEU A 191 -11.33 14.35 -12.17
C LEU A 191 -11.15 15.78 -11.64
N LYS A 192 -12.22 16.57 -11.68
CA LYS A 192 -12.31 17.86 -10.99
C LYS A 192 -13.55 17.92 -10.12
N LYS A 193 -13.45 18.59 -8.98
CA LYS A 193 -14.61 18.87 -8.12
C LYS A 193 -15.43 19.98 -8.78
N ARG A 194 -16.74 19.76 -8.89
CA ARG A 194 -17.71 20.74 -9.38
C ARG A 194 -18.20 21.63 -8.24
N GLY A 195 -18.87 22.73 -8.58
CA GLY A 195 -19.40 23.70 -7.61
C GLY A 195 -20.47 23.12 -6.67
N ASP A 196 -21.11 22.00 -7.02
CA ASP A 196 -22.07 21.28 -6.17
C ASP A 196 -21.43 20.17 -5.32
N GLY A 197 -20.09 20.12 -5.26
CA GLY A 197 -19.34 19.17 -4.45
C GLY A 197 -19.13 17.79 -5.09
N LEU A 198 -19.78 17.49 -6.22
CA LEU A 198 -19.61 16.24 -6.96
C LEU A 198 -18.37 16.27 -7.86
N TRP A 199 -17.88 15.09 -8.25
CA TRP A 199 -16.72 14.95 -9.14
C TRP A 199 -17.14 14.71 -10.58
N ALA A 200 -16.39 15.26 -11.54
CA ALA A 200 -16.60 15.02 -12.96
C ALA A 200 -15.29 14.89 -13.72
N PRO A 201 -15.24 14.10 -14.81
CA PRO A 201 -14.10 14.05 -15.71
C PRO A 201 -13.72 15.44 -16.22
N SER A 202 -12.43 15.79 -16.13
CA SER A 202 -11.89 17.08 -16.53
C SER A 202 -10.94 17.01 -17.72
N GLY A 203 -10.56 15.82 -18.15
CA GLY A 203 -9.76 15.60 -19.36
C GLY A 203 -8.97 14.30 -19.30
N ARG A 204 -8.66 13.73 -20.46
CA ARG A 204 -7.80 12.54 -20.57
C ARG A 204 -6.34 12.92 -20.34
N LYS A 205 -5.57 12.04 -19.72
CA LYS A 205 -4.10 12.14 -19.65
C LYS A 205 -3.47 11.52 -20.91
N PRO A 206 -2.22 11.85 -21.26
CA PRO A 206 -1.47 11.19 -22.32
C PRO A 206 -1.50 9.66 -22.25
N ALA A 207 -1.47 9.12 -21.03
CA ALA A 207 -1.56 7.69 -20.76
C ALA A 207 -2.82 7.03 -21.36
N TYR A 208 -3.97 7.73 -21.38
CA TYR A 208 -5.20 7.21 -21.97
C TYR A 208 -5.03 6.86 -23.46
N ASP A 209 -4.49 7.80 -24.23
CA ASP A 209 -4.34 7.63 -25.68
C ASP A 209 -3.20 6.63 -25.99
N ALA A 210 -2.12 6.65 -25.20
CA ALA A 210 -1.02 5.70 -25.32
C ALA A 210 -1.49 4.25 -25.09
N VAL A 211 -2.20 4.00 -23.99
CA VAL A 211 -2.81 2.69 -23.68
C VAL A 211 -3.77 2.25 -24.79
N LYS A 212 -4.68 3.14 -25.20
CA LYS A 212 -5.66 2.83 -26.25
C LYS A 212 -4.98 2.41 -27.56
N LYS A 213 -3.93 3.13 -27.95
CA LYS A 213 -3.12 2.83 -29.13
C LYS A 213 -2.42 1.47 -28.99
N THR A 214 -1.82 1.18 -27.84
CA THR A 214 -1.15 -0.10 -27.58
C THR A 214 -2.11 -1.29 -27.63
N ILE A 215 -3.32 -1.15 -27.08
CA ILE A 215 -4.37 -2.17 -27.19
C ILE A 215 -4.76 -2.40 -28.65
N ALA A 216 -5.01 -1.32 -29.41
CA ALA A 216 -5.39 -1.42 -30.82
C ALA A 216 -4.30 -2.10 -31.67
N ASN A 217 -3.03 -1.76 -31.43
CA ASN A 217 -1.89 -2.35 -32.13
C ASN A 217 -1.68 -3.84 -31.78
N GLY A 218 -1.92 -4.22 -30.52
CA GLY A 218 -1.82 -5.63 -30.09
C GLY A 218 -2.81 -6.55 -30.81
N ASN A 219 -3.95 -6.02 -31.25
CA ASN A 219 -4.94 -6.78 -32.03
C ASN A 219 -4.57 -6.90 -33.52
N ALA A 220 -3.62 -6.10 -34.02
CA ALA A 220 -3.18 -6.12 -35.42
C ALA A 220 -2.02 -7.10 -35.69
N GLY A 221 -1.40 -7.66 -34.64
CA GLY A 221 -0.12 -8.38 -34.72
C GLY A 221 -0.16 -9.90 -34.46
N SER A 222 -1.27 -10.60 -34.72
CA SER A 222 -1.32 -12.07 -34.55
C SER A 222 -0.59 -12.87 -35.66
N SER A 223 0.29 -12.24 -36.44
CA SER A 223 1.17 -12.91 -37.39
C SER A 223 2.63 -12.71 -36.97
N SER A 224 3.13 -13.63 -36.14
CA SER A 224 4.53 -13.67 -35.72
C SER A 224 5.48 -13.87 -36.90
N PRO A 225 6.62 -13.16 -36.93
CA PRO A 225 7.87 -13.71 -37.40
C PRO A 225 8.75 -14.06 -36.19
N THR A 226 9.24 -15.30 -36.18
CA THR A 226 10.34 -15.76 -35.32
C THR A 226 11.58 -14.91 -35.56
N VAL A 227 12.13 -14.30 -34.51
CA VAL A 227 13.44 -13.62 -34.56
C VAL A 227 14.43 -14.32 -33.64
N SER A 228 15.50 -14.82 -34.24
CA SER A 228 16.63 -15.48 -33.61
C SER A 228 17.40 -14.55 -32.66
N MET A 229 17.67 -15.03 -31.45
CA MET A 229 18.54 -14.37 -30.49
C MET A 229 19.98 -14.33 -31.00
N LYS A 230 20.58 -13.15 -31.08
CA LYS A 230 22.02 -12.97 -30.90
C LYS A 230 22.23 -12.10 -29.67
N SER A 231 22.76 -12.72 -28.62
CA SER A 231 23.20 -12.06 -27.40
C SER A 231 24.45 -11.21 -27.69
N SER A 232 24.49 -10.02 -27.08
CA SER A 232 25.75 -9.29 -26.85
C SER A 232 25.98 -9.23 -25.34
N PRO A 233 27.23 -9.29 -24.86
CA PRO A 233 27.51 -9.35 -23.42
C PRO A 233 27.30 -7.99 -22.76
N PRO A 234 26.95 -7.95 -21.45
CA PRO A 234 26.76 -6.69 -20.75
C PRO A 234 28.09 -5.94 -20.57
N ALA A 235 28.03 -4.62 -20.74
CA ALA A 235 29.14 -3.73 -20.48
C ALA A 235 29.57 -3.78 -19.00
N ALA A 236 30.88 -3.71 -18.79
CA ALA A 236 31.54 -3.75 -17.51
C ALA A 236 30.98 -2.72 -16.52
N GLN A 237 30.83 -3.17 -15.27
CA GLN A 237 30.46 -2.36 -14.11
C GLN A 237 31.33 -1.12 -14.02
N MET A 238 30.77 0.03 -14.37
CA MET A 238 31.27 1.33 -13.95
C MET A 238 31.09 1.43 -12.44
N SER A 239 32.19 1.78 -11.78
CA SER A 239 32.32 2.08 -10.35
C SER A 239 31.12 2.86 -9.79
N ALA A 240 30.60 2.37 -8.66
CA ALA A 240 29.55 3.01 -7.89
C ALA A 240 29.86 4.50 -7.64
N PRO A 241 28.89 5.41 -7.84
CA PRO A 241 29.06 6.79 -7.41
C PRO A 241 29.25 6.82 -5.88
N PRO A 242 30.05 7.75 -5.35
CA PRO A 242 30.27 7.85 -3.92
C PRO A 242 28.94 8.09 -3.21
N VAL A 243 28.75 7.38 -2.10
CA VAL A 243 27.60 7.54 -1.21
C VAL A 243 27.53 9.00 -0.80
N ALA A 244 26.58 9.73 -1.39
CA ALA A 244 26.22 11.05 -0.94
C ALA A 244 25.60 10.92 0.47
N ASP A 245 25.95 11.87 1.34
CA ASP A 245 25.51 11.99 2.72
C ASP A 245 24.03 11.60 2.91
N ALA A 246 23.77 10.80 3.95
CA ALA A 246 22.44 10.44 4.41
C ALA A 246 21.71 11.64 5.03
N GLY A 247 21.37 12.63 4.20
CA GLY A 247 20.22 13.47 4.44
C GLY A 247 18.97 12.63 4.19
N ALA A 248 18.25 12.29 5.25
CA ALA A 248 17.05 11.45 5.20
C ALA A 248 16.10 11.93 4.09
N PHE A 249 15.97 11.14 3.02
CA PHE A 249 14.95 11.35 2.01
C PHE A 249 13.61 11.01 2.68
N HIS A 250 12.93 12.02 3.22
CA HIS A 250 11.57 11.83 3.73
C HIS A 250 10.64 11.67 2.51
N PRO A 251 9.99 10.50 2.32
CA PRO A 251 9.12 10.25 1.17
C PRO A 251 7.84 11.11 1.15
N CYS A 252 7.64 11.97 2.16
CA CYS A 252 6.53 12.90 2.25
C CYS A 252 6.99 14.24 2.84
N SER A 253 6.27 15.32 2.51
CA SER A 253 6.47 16.65 3.08
C SER A 253 5.15 17.19 3.63
N LEU A 254 5.17 17.76 4.84
CA LEU A 254 3.98 18.36 5.45
C LEU A 254 3.47 19.59 4.70
N ASP A 255 4.34 20.28 3.96
CA ASP A 255 3.97 21.44 3.14
C ASP A 255 3.25 21.04 1.84
N ALA A 256 3.31 19.76 1.45
CA ALA A 256 2.59 19.25 0.28
C ALA A 256 1.08 19.08 0.52
N PHE A 257 0.62 19.22 1.77
CA PHE A 257 -0.79 19.09 2.12
C PHE A 257 -1.51 20.43 1.99
N ASP A 258 -2.59 20.45 1.22
CA ASP A 258 -3.48 21.61 1.14
C ASP A 258 -4.26 21.75 2.46
N LYS A 259 -3.87 22.77 3.25
CA LYS A 259 -4.47 23.08 4.55
C LYS A 259 -5.89 23.63 4.47
N SER A 260 -6.40 23.92 3.26
CA SER A 260 -7.78 24.36 3.02
C SER A 260 -8.74 23.20 2.72
N VAL A 261 -8.21 22.01 2.39
CA VAL A 261 -9.01 20.84 2.02
C VAL A 261 -9.10 19.87 3.19
N PHE A 262 -10.28 19.83 3.81
CA PHE A 262 -10.58 18.98 4.95
C PHE A 262 -11.36 17.73 4.54
N ASN A 263 -10.73 16.57 4.68
CA ASN A 263 -11.38 15.27 4.59
C ASN A 263 -10.59 14.24 5.42
N HIS A 264 -11.22 13.12 5.78
CA HIS A 264 -10.57 12.09 6.59
C HIS A 264 -9.34 11.48 5.90
N ALA A 265 -9.31 11.37 4.57
CA ALA A 265 -8.16 10.84 3.85
C ALA A 265 -6.92 11.74 4.03
N ASN A 266 -7.07 13.05 3.90
CA ASN A 266 -6.03 14.05 4.11
C ASN A 266 -5.54 14.03 5.56
N GLN A 267 -6.46 13.94 6.54
CA GLN A 267 -6.10 13.80 7.96
C GLN A 267 -5.23 12.58 8.21
N ILE A 268 -5.61 11.42 7.66
CA ILE A 268 -4.85 10.19 7.81
C ILE A 268 -3.48 10.30 7.14
N ALA A 269 -3.43 10.77 5.89
CA ALA A 269 -2.16 10.93 5.19
C ALA A 269 -1.22 11.92 5.88
N TYR A 270 -1.77 13.03 6.42
CA TYR A 270 -1.01 14.00 7.20
C TYR A 270 -0.47 13.38 8.49
N ALA A 271 -1.28 12.61 9.21
CA ALA A 271 -0.86 11.91 10.43
C ALA A 271 0.28 10.90 10.17
N TYR A 272 0.16 10.11 9.10
CA TYR A 272 1.23 9.20 8.66
C TYR A 272 2.51 9.96 8.33
N CYS A 273 2.41 11.07 7.59
CA CYS A 273 3.59 11.85 7.23
C CYS A 273 4.25 12.51 8.45
N LEU A 274 3.45 13.02 9.39
CA LEU A 274 3.93 13.65 10.63
C LEU A 274 4.61 12.64 11.55
N ILE A 275 3.95 11.51 11.84
CA ILE A 275 4.36 10.59 12.90
C ILE A 275 5.32 9.53 12.37
N LEU A 276 5.02 8.94 11.22
CA LEU A 276 5.74 7.80 10.65
C LEU A 276 6.69 8.19 9.51
N ARG A 277 6.74 9.48 9.15
CA ARG A 277 7.63 10.02 8.10
C ARG A 277 7.44 9.35 6.73
N ARG A 278 6.26 8.79 6.46
CA ARG A 278 5.88 8.22 5.16
C ARG A 278 4.40 8.44 4.85
N MET A 279 4.01 8.16 3.60
CA MET A 279 2.60 8.09 3.23
C MET A 279 1.99 6.73 3.61
N PRO A 280 0.68 6.67 3.93
CA PRO A 280 -0.01 5.39 4.10
C PRO A 280 -0.12 4.65 2.77
N SER A 281 -0.21 3.33 2.83
CA SER A 281 -0.72 2.54 1.70
C SER A 281 -2.24 2.77 1.51
N PRO A 282 -2.81 2.46 0.34
CA PRO A 282 -4.25 2.63 0.10
C PRO A 282 -5.08 1.83 1.10
N ALA A 283 -4.67 0.59 1.38
CA ALA A 283 -5.34 -0.27 2.35
C ALA A 283 -5.24 0.28 3.79
N GLU A 284 -4.13 0.90 4.16
CA GLU A 284 -3.97 1.60 5.45
C GLU A 284 -4.89 2.82 5.54
N GLN A 285 -4.86 3.69 4.52
CA GLN A 285 -5.64 4.91 4.47
C GLN A 285 -7.14 4.60 4.48
N TRP A 286 -7.58 3.66 3.65
CA TRP A 286 -8.97 3.22 3.58
C TRP A 286 -9.47 2.67 4.92
N ARG A 287 -8.72 1.77 5.56
CA ARG A 287 -9.11 1.20 6.87
C ARG A 287 -9.27 2.29 7.92
N ALA A 288 -8.36 3.25 7.95
CA ALA A 288 -8.44 4.35 8.90
C ALA A 288 -9.61 5.30 8.60
N VAL A 289 -9.87 5.62 7.32
CA VAL A 289 -11.04 6.41 6.91
C VAL A 289 -12.36 5.72 7.27
N VAL A 290 -12.46 4.39 7.09
CA VAL A 290 -13.64 3.61 7.49
C VAL A 290 -13.83 3.63 9.01
N ALA A 291 -12.75 3.54 9.78
CA ALA A 291 -12.80 3.69 11.24
C ALA A 291 -13.31 5.09 11.62
N MET A 292 -12.78 6.13 10.97
CA MET A 292 -13.20 7.52 11.23
C MET A 292 -14.64 7.84 10.83
N LYS A 293 -15.25 7.04 9.95
CA LYS A 293 -16.71 7.15 9.69
C LYS A 293 -17.57 6.68 10.86
N LYS A 294 -17.05 5.79 11.70
CA LYS A 294 -17.76 5.26 12.89
C LYS A 294 -17.49 6.12 14.12
N ASP A 295 -16.24 6.56 14.29
CA ASP A 295 -15.81 7.49 15.32
C ASP A 295 -15.00 8.62 14.64
N PRO A 296 -15.55 9.82 14.45
CA PRO A 296 -14.89 10.90 13.71
C PRO A 296 -13.64 11.45 14.40
N SER A 297 -13.30 10.97 15.59
CA SER A 297 -12.08 11.32 16.29
C SER A 297 -10.84 10.78 15.59
N ILE A 298 -9.85 11.64 15.34
CA ILE A 298 -8.53 11.25 14.84
C ILE A 298 -7.63 10.70 15.96
N PHE A 299 -7.93 11.00 17.24
CA PHE A 299 -7.08 10.64 18.38
C PHE A 299 -6.79 9.13 18.50
N PRO A 300 -7.77 8.21 18.35
CA PRO A 300 -7.48 6.77 18.40
C PRO A 300 -6.45 6.35 17.36
N THR A 301 -6.49 6.95 16.16
CA THR A 301 -5.52 6.68 15.09
C THR A 301 -4.14 7.24 15.43
N LEU A 302 -4.05 8.49 15.92
CA LEU A 302 -2.77 9.09 16.35
C LEU A 302 -2.11 8.27 17.47
N THR A 303 -2.89 7.90 18.50
CA THR A 303 -2.42 7.06 19.60
C THR A 303 -1.90 5.72 19.08
N LYS A 304 -2.66 5.07 18.18
CA LYS A 304 -2.23 3.79 17.59
C LYS A 304 -0.91 3.93 16.83
N MET A 305 -0.69 5.02 16.11
CA MET A 305 0.58 5.28 15.40
C MET A 305 1.73 5.54 16.37
N LEU A 306 1.52 6.39 17.38
CA LEU A 306 2.56 6.76 18.35
C LEU A 306 2.97 5.62 19.28
N LEU A 307 2.09 4.64 19.48
CA LEU A 307 2.37 3.40 20.22
C LEU A 307 2.80 2.25 19.30
N SER A 308 2.83 2.48 17.98
CA SER A 308 3.21 1.45 17.04
C SER A 308 4.69 1.08 17.19
N VAL A 309 5.00 -0.15 16.81
CA VAL A 309 6.39 -0.60 16.71
C VAL A 309 7.13 0.20 15.64
N GLU A 310 6.45 0.56 14.55
CA GLU A 310 7.01 1.37 13.46
C GLU A 310 7.54 2.73 13.95
N PHE A 311 6.73 3.47 14.72
CA PHE A 311 7.16 4.75 15.30
C PHE A 311 8.39 4.58 16.21
N ARG A 312 8.42 3.48 16.98
CA ARG A 312 9.53 3.17 17.89
C ARG A 312 10.79 2.75 17.12
N THR A 313 10.68 1.98 16.06
CA THR A 313 11.84 1.45 15.33
C THR A 313 12.50 2.49 14.43
N ASP A 314 11.72 3.25 13.65
CA ASP A 314 12.27 4.19 12.65
C ASP A 314 12.78 5.50 13.28
N ASN A 315 12.38 5.79 14.53
CA ASN A 315 12.82 6.97 15.27
C ASN A 315 13.67 6.65 16.51
N GLN A 316 13.97 5.38 16.81
CA GLN A 316 14.69 5.02 18.04
C GLN A 316 15.68 3.86 17.85
N PRO A 317 16.99 4.11 17.98
CA PRO A 317 17.92 3.08 18.42
C PRO A 317 17.55 2.63 19.84
N VAL A 318 17.65 1.33 20.10
CA VAL A 318 17.30 0.64 21.35
C VAL A 318 17.80 1.38 22.60
N GLY A 319 16.92 1.60 23.58
CA GLY A 319 17.30 1.98 24.95
C GLY A 319 17.17 3.46 25.30
N LEU A 320 16.14 4.17 24.82
CA LEU A 320 15.92 5.55 25.26
C LEU A 320 15.52 5.61 26.73
N GLY A 321 16.20 6.46 27.50
CA GLY A 321 15.71 6.91 28.80
C GLY A 321 14.52 7.86 28.62
N ASN A 322 13.72 8.05 29.68
CA ASN A 322 12.50 8.88 29.67
C ASN A 322 12.72 10.27 29.04
N ALA A 323 13.88 10.91 29.25
CA ALA A 323 14.23 12.20 28.66
C ALA A 323 14.28 12.20 27.13
N GLN A 324 14.81 11.15 26.51
CA GLN A 324 14.90 11.07 25.07
C GLN A 324 13.54 10.76 24.43
N PHE A 325 12.71 9.94 25.12
CA PHE A 325 11.33 9.72 24.69
C PHE A 325 10.51 11.01 24.70
N VAL A 326 10.58 11.80 25.78
CA VAL A 326 9.93 13.11 25.85
C VAL A 326 10.43 14.02 24.74
N THR A 327 11.76 14.11 24.55
CA THR A 327 12.36 14.96 23.49
C THR A 327 11.88 14.56 22.10
N LEU A 328 11.74 13.26 21.81
CA LEU A 328 11.23 12.78 20.54
C LEU A 328 9.78 13.23 20.31
N LEU A 329 8.90 13.15 21.32
CA LEU A 329 7.52 13.61 21.21
C LEU A 329 7.46 15.12 20.92
N TYR A 330 8.28 15.94 21.58
CA TYR A 330 8.39 17.37 21.27
C TYR A 330 8.79 17.63 19.81
N ARG A 331 9.83 16.95 19.32
CA ARG A 331 10.32 17.14 17.94
C ARG A 331 9.30 16.68 16.91
N THR A 332 8.71 15.50 17.09
CA THR A 332 7.78 14.92 16.12
C THR A 332 6.43 15.61 16.16
N LEU A 333 5.86 15.82 17.35
CA LEU A 333 4.49 16.30 17.50
C LEU A 333 4.40 17.82 17.63
N LEU A 334 5.44 18.52 18.08
CA LEU A 334 5.39 19.97 18.28
C LEU A 334 6.38 20.71 17.36
N GLY A 335 7.26 20.00 16.66
CA GLY A 335 8.23 20.61 15.74
C GLY A 335 9.23 21.54 16.44
N ARG A 336 9.49 21.32 17.73
CA ARG A 336 10.43 22.12 18.54
C ARG A 336 11.16 21.25 19.55
N GLU A 337 12.22 21.78 20.14
CA GLU A 337 12.83 21.19 21.33
C GLU A 337 11.96 21.41 22.57
N PRO A 338 12.01 20.50 23.56
CA PRO A 338 11.45 20.80 24.88
C PRO A 338 12.21 21.94 25.54
N ASP A 339 11.50 22.79 26.28
CA ASP A 339 12.15 23.67 27.25
C ASP A 339 12.59 22.88 28.49
N GLY A 340 13.52 23.44 29.28
CA GLY A 340 14.11 22.73 30.41
C GLY A 340 13.09 22.31 31.48
N GLN A 341 12.06 23.14 31.70
CA GLN A 341 11.01 22.85 32.68
C GLN A 341 10.07 21.75 32.16
N GLY A 342 9.56 21.89 30.94
CA GLY A 342 8.69 20.90 30.30
C GLY A 342 9.35 19.54 30.14
N LEU A 343 10.65 19.49 29.84
CA LEU A 343 11.40 18.22 29.83
C LEU A 343 11.45 17.60 31.23
N SER A 344 11.88 18.37 32.23
CA SER A 344 12.04 17.87 33.61
C SER A 344 10.73 17.36 34.20
N ASP A 345 9.62 18.05 33.95
CA ASP A 345 8.32 17.68 34.49
C ASP A 345 7.81 16.36 33.92
N TYR A 346 7.88 16.18 32.60
CA TYR A 346 7.46 14.93 31.96
C TYR A 346 8.38 13.76 32.29
N VAL A 347 9.69 13.98 32.36
CA VAL A 347 10.65 12.94 32.78
C VAL A 347 10.38 12.51 34.22
N SER A 348 10.16 13.46 35.13
CA SER A 348 9.88 13.16 36.53
C SER A 348 8.58 12.37 36.71
N LYS A 349 7.53 12.68 35.95
CA LYS A 349 6.28 11.91 35.94
C LYS A 349 6.50 10.45 35.54
N LEU A 350 7.31 10.23 34.49
CA LEU A 350 7.63 8.88 34.01
C LEU A 350 8.54 8.12 35.00
N ASP A 351 9.57 8.78 35.54
CA ASP A 351 10.52 8.18 36.50
C ASP A 351 9.84 7.76 37.81
N ARG A 352 8.85 8.54 38.27
CA ARG A 352 8.07 8.23 39.48
C ARG A 352 6.89 7.29 39.22
N GLY A 353 6.65 6.89 37.97
CA GLY A 353 5.49 6.06 37.59
C GLY A 353 4.14 6.76 37.79
N GLU A 354 4.12 8.09 37.87
CA GLU A 354 2.91 8.91 37.98
C GLU A 354 2.16 8.99 36.64
N ALA A 355 2.86 8.76 35.53
CA ALA A 355 2.29 8.62 34.21
C ALA A 355 2.96 7.47 33.43
N SER A 356 2.20 6.81 32.55
CA SER A 356 2.73 5.89 31.55
C SER A 356 3.13 6.62 30.26
N GLY A 357 3.93 5.98 29.41
CA GLY A 357 4.25 6.52 28.08
C GLY A 357 3.01 6.77 27.21
N GLU A 358 2.00 5.90 27.33
CA GLU A 358 0.70 6.06 26.66
C GLU A 358 -0.07 7.28 27.18
N GLN A 359 -0.10 7.50 28.49
CA GLN A 359 -0.73 8.67 29.09
C GLN A 359 -0.01 9.95 28.65
N LEU A 360 1.32 9.93 28.57
CA LEU A 360 2.09 11.05 28.08
C LEU A 360 1.79 11.35 26.60
N VAL A 361 1.76 10.33 25.74
CA VAL A 361 1.34 10.48 24.33
C VAL A 361 -0.05 11.11 24.24
N ALA A 362 -0.99 10.65 25.06
CA ALA A 362 -2.33 11.22 25.13
C ALA A 362 -2.30 12.70 25.56
N GLU A 363 -1.51 13.07 26.57
CA GLU A 363 -1.35 14.47 27.00
C GLU A 363 -0.83 15.36 25.85
N PHE A 364 0.16 14.90 25.08
CA PHE A 364 0.70 15.65 23.93
C PHE A 364 -0.34 15.88 22.84
N ILE A 365 -0.98 14.81 22.35
CA ILE A 365 -1.92 14.95 21.23
C ILE A 365 -3.20 15.71 21.63
N HIS A 366 -3.59 15.68 22.90
CA HIS A 366 -4.71 16.47 23.41
C HIS A 366 -4.32 17.91 23.78
N SER A 367 -3.03 18.26 23.75
CA SER A 367 -2.58 19.61 24.09
C SER A 367 -3.07 20.65 23.07
N HIS A 368 -3.38 21.84 23.56
CA HIS A 368 -3.71 22.97 22.70
C HIS A 368 -2.60 23.24 21.68
N GLU A 369 -1.33 23.16 22.09
CA GLU A 369 -0.19 23.41 21.21
C GLU A 369 -0.16 22.44 20.02
N PHE A 370 -0.36 21.14 20.27
CA PHE A 370 -0.42 20.14 19.19
C PHE A 370 -1.51 20.48 18.18
N ARG A 371 -2.71 20.83 18.67
CA ARG A 371 -3.85 21.14 17.82
C ARG A 371 -3.63 22.40 16.99
N SER A 372 -3.12 23.46 17.61
CA SER A 372 -2.78 24.71 16.90
C SER A 372 -1.71 24.51 15.83
N ARG A 373 -0.73 23.61 16.05
CA ARG A 373 0.34 23.33 15.08
C ARG A 373 -0.11 22.44 13.92
N HIS A 374 -1.15 21.62 14.12
CA HIS A 374 -1.62 20.65 13.15
C HIS A 374 -3.09 20.82 12.77
N PRO A 375 -3.49 21.98 12.21
CA PRO A 375 -4.89 22.28 11.91
C PRO A 375 -5.52 21.32 10.89
N VAL A 376 -4.71 20.68 10.04
CA VAL A 376 -5.18 19.63 9.10
C VAL A 376 -5.84 18.47 9.85
N LEU A 377 -5.35 18.13 11.06
CA LEU A 377 -5.90 17.07 11.90
C LEU A 377 -7.19 17.49 12.61
N PHE A 378 -7.43 18.79 12.79
CA PHE A 378 -8.50 19.34 13.66
C PHE A 378 -9.35 20.42 12.96
N PRO A 379 -10.09 20.07 11.88
CA PRO A 379 -10.82 21.03 11.06
C PRO A 379 -11.96 21.77 11.76
N ASN A 380 -12.45 21.25 12.90
CA ASN A 380 -13.66 21.73 13.57
C ASN A 380 -13.39 22.40 14.93
N GLU A 381 -12.12 22.61 15.31
CA GLU A 381 -11.80 23.36 16.53
C GLU A 381 -11.59 24.84 16.21
N PRO A 382 -12.12 25.77 17.04
CA PRO A 382 -11.85 27.19 16.87
C PRO A 382 -10.35 27.45 17.00
N GLN A 383 -9.78 28.17 16.03
CA GLN A 383 -8.36 28.54 15.98
C GLN A 383 -7.99 29.57 17.04
#